data_AF-A0AAD9RGX0-F1
#
_entry.id   AF-A0AAD9RGX0-F1
#
_cell.length_a   1.000
_cell.length_b   1.000
_cell.length_c   1.000
_cell.angle_alpha   90.00
_cell.angle_beta   90.00
_cell.angle_gamma   90.00
#
_symmetry.space_group_name_H-M   'P 1'
#
loop_
_entity.id
_entity.type
_entity.pdbx_description
1 polymer ?
#
loop_
_entity_poly.entity_id
_entity_poly.type
_entity_poly.pdbx_seq_one_letter_code
_entity_poly.pdbx_strand_id
1 'polypeptide(L)'
;MLDIAAQAHLDKAMVIDYTIDGVQDEEVYKAVLYGAKTIRELKEKFGLYEKMRANTKIKESVPEGFSINTTDEPEIDLSHIESPSHRKVVKEIIETYKSDKVKDTGIKLSIVLKDDVPIYRRPRGSSLKEKEEVDEHNSVLQSLKKAQNADPSLTRIKDLVGKESYKDFYLENSVLRKQIKCESLIVVPNSMQSIIVLYVAYTNKVTSELRKRKR
;
A
#
# COMPACT_ATOMS: atom_id res chain seq x y z
N MET A 1 -22.11 9.71 7.93
CA MET A 1 -22.57 8.30 8.08
C MET A 1 -23.79 8.16 8.97
N LEU A 2 -23.92 8.93 10.08
CA LEU A 2 -25.17 8.95 10.87
C LEU A 2 -26.40 9.37 10.03
N ASP A 3 -26.25 10.32 9.11
CA ASP A 3 -27.38 10.89 8.36
C ASP A 3 -28.02 9.94 7.32
N ILE A 4 -27.29 8.93 6.85
CA ILE A 4 -27.80 7.93 5.89
C ILE A 4 -28.60 6.85 6.63
N ALA A 5 -28.16 6.48 7.85
CA ALA A 5 -28.84 5.49 8.69
C ALA A 5 -30.18 6.00 9.25
N ALA A 6 -30.37 7.32 9.34
CA ALA A 6 -31.63 7.92 9.81
C ALA A 6 -32.79 7.81 8.79
N GLN A 7 -32.48 7.53 7.51
CA GLN A 7 -33.48 7.45 6.42
C GLN A 7 -34.04 6.04 6.20
N ALA A 8 -33.38 5.01 6.73
CA ALA A 8 -33.89 3.64 6.73
C ALA A 8 -34.38 3.32 8.14
N HIS A 9 -35.61 2.84 8.28
CA HIS A 9 -36.14 2.33 9.55
C HIS A 9 -35.42 1.00 9.90
N LEU A 10 -34.16 1.10 10.29
CA LEU A 10 -33.32 -0.03 10.65
C LEU A 10 -33.57 -0.36 12.11
N ASP A 11 -33.82 -1.64 12.37
CA ASP A 11 -33.98 -2.13 13.74
C ASP A 11 -32.66 -1.91 14.50
N LYS A 12 -32.76 -1.48 15.76
CA LYS A 12 -31.59 -1.12 16.57
C LYS A 12 -30.64 -2.31 16.74
N ALA A 13 -31.17 -3.53 16.74
CA ALA A 13 -30.39 -4.76 16.73
C ALA A 13 -29.52 -4.88 15.46
N MET A 14 -30.10 -4.64 14.28
CA MET A 14 -29.38 -4.69 13.00
C MET A 14 -28.29 -3.62 12.89
N VAL A 15 -28.55 -2.42 13.43
CA VAL A 15 -27.54 -1.35 13.47
C VAL A 15 -26.38 -1.76 14.38
N ILE A 16 -26.65 -2.40 15.51
CA ILE A 16 -25.63 -2.88 16.45
C ILE A 16 -24.78 -3.96 15.78
N ASP A 17 -25.40 -4.99 15.19
CA ASP A 17 -24.70 -6.10 14.55
C ASP A 17 -23.84 -5.62 13.37
N TYR A 18 -24.40 -4.77 12.50
CA TYR A 18 -23.65 -4.16 11.40
C TYR A 18 -22.45 -3.31 11.88
N THR A 19 -22.61 -2.62 13.01
CA THR A 19 -21.52 -1.84 13.61
C THR A 19 -20.43 -2.74 14.17
N ILE A 20 -20.77 -3.90 14.75
CA ILE A 20 -19.82 -4.89 15.27
C ILE A 20 -19.06 -5.55 14.11
N ASP A 21 -19.78 -5.95 13.05
CA ASP A 21 -19.22 -6.56 11.85
C ASP A 21 -18.26 -5.62 11.11
N GLY A 22 -18.55 -4.31 11.14
CA GLY A 22 -17.70 -3.27 10.55
C GLY A 22 -16.36 -3.04 11.25
N VAL A 23 -16.14 -3.58 12.45
CA VAL A 23 -14.85 -3.47 13.15
C VAL A 23 -13.82 -4.39 12.48
N GLN A 24 -12.64 -3.88 12.12
CA GLN A 24 -11.54 -4.69 11.58
C GLN A 24 -10.59 -5.12 12.69
N ASP A 25 -10.99 -6.13 13.47
CA ASP A 25 -10.18 -6.69 14.57
C ASP A 25 -10.42 -8.20 14.70
N GLU A 26 -9.60 -8.89 15.50
CA GLU A 26 -9.75 -10.32 15.76
C GLU A 26 -11.07 -10.63 16.47
N GLU A 27 -11.65 -11.79 16.15
CA GLU A 27 -12.94 -12.24 16.66
C GLU A 27 -12.95 -12.38 18.19
N VAL A 28 -11.79 -12.69 18.79
CA VAL A 28 -11.59 -12.78 20.24
C VAL A 28 -11.91 -11.46 20.94
N TYR A 29 -11.52 -10.31 20.35
CA TYR A 29 -11.80 -9.00 20.94
C TYR A 29 -13.23 -8.55 20.65
N LYS A 30 -13.77 -8.93 19.49
CA LYS A 30 -15.17 -8.65 19.12
C LYS A 30 -16.17 -9.42 19.96
N ALA A 31 -15.78 -10.58 20.53
CA ALA A 31 -16.59 -11.40 21.44
C ALA A 31 -17.31 -10.57 22.53
N VAL A 32 -16.63 -9.54 23.06
CA VAL A 32 -17.14 -8.66 24.12
C VAL A 32 -18.27 -7.75 23.65
N LEU A 33 -18.25 -7.37 22.37
CA LEU A 33 -19.26 -6.49 21.77
C LEU A 33 -20.55 -7.25 21.50
N TYR A 34 -20.47 -8.55 21.22
CA TYR A 34 -21.65 -9.41 21.04
C TYR A 34 -22.50 -9.48 22.32
N GLY A 35 -23.82 -9.47 22.14
CA GLY A 35 -24.81 -9.47 23.21
C GLY A 35 -25.19 -8.09 23.76
N ALA A 36 -24.79 -6.99 23.10
CA ALA A 36 -25.37 -5.68 23.37
C ALA A 36 -26.78 -5.59 22.75
N LYS A 37 -27.81 -5.25 23.54
CA LYS A 37 -29.20 -5.11 23.03
C LYS A 37 -29.57 -3.66 22.77
N THR A 38 -28.83 -2.72 23.35
CA THR A 38 -29.02 -1.29 23.18
C THR A 38 -27.71 -0.58 22.81
N ILE A 39 -27.83 0.56 22.12
CA ILE A 39 -26.68 1.39 21.74
C ILE A 39 -25.89 1.88 22.98
N ARG A 40 -26.58 2.07 24.12
CA ARG A 40 -25.95 2.43 25.40
C ARG A 40 -25.03 1.33 25.92
N GLU A 41 -25.52 0.09 25.96
CA GLU A 41 -24.72 -1.08 26.35
C GLU A 41 -23.57 -1.31 25.38
N LEU A 42 -23.80 -1.12 24.07
CA LEU A 42 -22.76 -1.22 23.06
C LEU A 42 -21.63 -0.22 23.35
N LYS A 43 -21.95 1.01 23.71
CA LYS A 43 -20.96 2.04 24.06
C LYS A 43 -20.15 1.68 25.30
N GLU A 44 -20.79 1.13 26.33
CA GLU A 44 -20.10 0.65 27.53
C GLU A 44 -19.15 -0.51 27.20
N LYS A 45 -19.61 -1.46 26.39
CA LYS A 45 -18.79 -2.59 25.89
C LYS A 45 -17.63 -2.16 25.00
N PHE A 46 -17.78 -1.10 24.20
CA PHE A 46 -16.66 -0.50 23.48
C PHE A 46 -15.57 0.02 24.42
N GLY A 47 -15.95 0.58 25.58
CA GLY A 47 -14.97 0.99 26.59
C GLY A 47 -14.20 -0.19 27.22
N LEU A 48 -14.82 -1.37 27.34
CA LEU A 48 -14.14 -2.60 27.75
C LEU A 48 -13.25 -3.15 26.63
N TYR A 49 -13.76 -3.17 25.41
CA TYR A 49 -13.03 -3.59 24.22
C TYR A 49 -11.76 -2.76 24.02
N GLU A 50 -11.79 -1.44 24.18
CA GLU A 50 -10.61 -0.59 24.09
C GLU A 50 -9.54 -0.93 25.13
N LYS A 51 -9.95 -1.22 26.37
CA LYS A 51 -9.02 -1.63 27.44
C LYS A 51 -8.38 -2.99 27.15
N MET A 52 -9.16 -3.96 26.65
CA MET A 52 -8.64 -5.27 26.26
C MET A 52 -7.68 -5.16 25.07
N ARG A 53 -8.05 -4.36 24.06
CA ARG A 53 -7.22 -4.09 22.88
C ARG A 53 -5.93 -3.35 23.23
N ALA A 54 -5.98 -2.38 24.14
CA ALA A 54 -4.80 -1.65 24.58
C ALA A 54 -3.79 -2.56 25.28
N ASN A 55 -4.26 -3.51 26.11
CA ASN A 55 -3.41 -4.47 26.81
C ASN A 55 -2.74 -5.47 25.84
N THR A 56 -3.40 -5.85 24.75
CA THR A 56 -2.81 -6.71 23.71
C THR A 56 -1.84 -5.94 22.83
N LYS A 57 -2.12 -4.69 22.45
CA LYS A 57 -1.15 -3.88 21.68
C LYS A 57 0.19 -3.73 22.39
N ILE A 58 0.24 -3.76 23.72
CA ILE A 58 1.50 -3.76 24.49
C ILE A 58 2.29 -5.08 24.31
N LYS A 59 1.62 -6.19 23.99
CA LYS A 59 2.26 -7.48 23.69
C LYS A 59 2.53 -7.71 22.19
N GLU A 60 1.78 -7.05 21.31
CA GLU A 60 1.87 -7.20 19.84
C GLU A 60 2.55 -6.03 19.11
N SER A 61 2.92 -4.94 19.80
CA SER A 61 3.47 -3.73 19.14
C SER A 61 4.87 -3.88 18.56
N VAL A 62 5.47 -5.07 18.55
CA VAL A 62 6.70 -5.30 17.78
C VAL A 62 6.60 -6.65 17.07
N PRO A 63 6.25 -6.67 15.77
CA PRO A 63 6.65 -7.78 14.91
C PRO A 63 8.18 -7.92 15.03
N GLU A 64 8.69 -9.13 15.20
CA GLU A 64 10.12 -9.43 15.46
C GLU A 64 11.10 -8.87 14.38
N GLY A 65 10.58 -8.36 13.25
CA GLY A 65 11.32 -7.67 12.20
C GLY A 65 11.08 -6.16 12.06
N PHE A 66 10.32 -5.53 12.96
CA PHE A 66 9.97 -4.09 12.90
C PHE A 66 10.38 -3.28 14.14
N SER A 67 11.15 -3.85 15.08
CA SER A 67 11.93 -3.03 16.01
C SER A 67 13.02 -2.31 15.21
N ILE A 68 12.73 -1.10 14.73
CA ILE A 68 13.77 -0.08 14.69
C ILE A 68 14.07 0.17 16.16
N ASN A 69 15.12 -0.47 16.66
CA ASN A 69 15.66 -0.12 17.96
C ASN A 69 15.84 1.39 17.93
N THR A 70 15.02 2.10 18.70
CA THR A 70 15.42 3.44 19.10
C THR A 70 16.56 3.17 20.06
N THR A 71 17.77 3.02 19.52
CA THR A 71 18.97 3.04 20.34
C THR A 71 18.92 4.35 21.10
N ASP A 72 19.00 4.24 22.41
CA ASP A 72 19.20 5.37 23.30
C ASP A 72 20.34 6.23 22.73
N GLU A 73 20.07 7.53 22.58
CA GLU A 73 20.94 8.56 21.99
C GLU A 73 21.11 8.49 20.45
N PRO A 74 20.73 9.54 19.69
CA PRO A 74 21.13 9.65 18.30
C PRO A 74 22.65 9.88 18.24
N GLU A 75 23.41 8.86 17.81
CA GLU A 75 24.83 9.05 17.49
C GLU A 75 24.92 9.97 16.26
N ILE A 76 25.31 11.22 16.48
CA ILE A 76 25.42 12.23 15.41
C ILE A 76 26.68 11.93 14.59
N ASP A 77 26.50 11.35 13.39
CA ASP A 77 27.60 11.09 12.48
C ASP A 77 28.16 12.39 11.86
N LEU A 78 29.40 12.72 12.25
CA LEU A 78 30.17 13.85 11.70
C LEU A 78 31.38 13.39 10.86
N SER A 79 31.40 12.13 10.42
CA SER A 79 32.49 11.53 9.64
C SER A 79 32.80 12.29 8.34
N HIS A 80 31.78 12.92 7.75
CA HIS A 80 31.85 13.70 6.50
C HIS A 80 32.68 15.00 6.60
N ILE A 81 33.00 15.49 7.81
CA ILE A 81 33.83 16.69 7.99
C ILE A 81 35.29 16.25 8.18
N GLU A 82 36.13 16.42 7.15
CA GLU A 82 37.54 16.01 7.16
C GLU A 82 38.39 16.77 8.20
N SER A 83 38.08 18.05 8.44
CA SER A 83 38.80 18.89 9.39
C SER A 83 38.36 18.61 10.84
N PRO A 84 39.28 18.15 11.72
CA PRO A 84 38.94 17.84 13.11
C PRO A 84 38.56 19.09 13.92
N SER A 85 39.04 20.27 13.50
CA SER A 85 38.71 21.55 14.13
C SER A 85 37.25 21.92 13.93
N HIS A 86 36.74 21.81 12.68
CA HIS A 86 35.35 22.13 12.37
C HIS A 86 34.38 21.09 12.95
N ARG A 87 34.80 19.82 12.97
CA ARG A 87 34.00 18.73 13.55
C ARG A 87 33.66 18.99 15.03
N LYS A 88 34.62 19.48 15.81
CA LYS A 88 34.41 19.84 17.23
C LYS A 88 33.42 20.99 17.38
N VAL A 89 33.58 22.06 16.60
CA VAL A 89 32.71 23.24 16.65
C VAL A 89 31.27 22.87 16.29
N VAL A 90 31.07 22.06 15.24
CA VAL A 90 29.74 21.62 14.81
C VAL A 90 29.08 20.75 15.88
N LYS A 91 29.84 19.83 16.49
CA LYS A 91 29.35 19.00 17.60
C LYS A 91 28.85 19.88 18.75
N GLU A 92 29.64 20.87 19.14
CA GLU A 92 29.31 21.82 20.20
C GLU A 92 28.03 22.62 19.88
N ILE A 93 27.90 23.13 18.65
CA ILE A 93 26.71 23.86 18.20
C ILE A 93 25.45 22.98 18.28
N ILE A 94 25.55 21.72 17.86
CA ILE A 94 24.40 20.80 17.89
C ILE A 94 23.99 20.49 19.33
N GLU A 95 24.96 20.21 20.21
CA GLU A 95 24.71 19.89 21.62
C GLU A 95 24.13 21.08 22.41
N THR A 96 24.55 22.31 22.09
CA THR A 96 24.06 23.54 22.75
C THR A 96 22.86 24.18 22.07
N TYR A 97 22.40 23.66 20.93
CA TYR A 97 21.28 24.25 20.21
C TYR A 97 19.98 24.10 21.01
N LYS A 98 19.44 25.23 21.45
CA LYS A 98 18.07 25.36 21.95
C LYS A 98 17.27 26.18 20.97
N SER A 99 16.20 25.61 20.42
CA SER A 99 15.31 26.35 19.52
C SER A 99 14.52 27.38 20.31
N ASP A 100 14.95 28.63 20.29
CA ASP A 100 14.15 29.75 20.77
C ASP A 100 13.07 30.04 19.72
N LYS A 101 11.97 29.28 19.75
CA LYS A 101 10.77 29.63 18.97
C LYS A 101 10.18 30.91 19.56
N VAL A 102 10.66 32.06 19.10
CA VAL A 102 10.13 33.36 19.53
C VAL A 102 9.33 34.00 18.41
N LYS A 103 8.08 34.32 18.77
CA LYS A 103 7.00 34.96 18.00
C LYS A 103 6.16 33.98 17.18
N ASP A 104 5.10 33.52 17.85
CA ASP A 104 3.85 33.22 17.18
C ASP A 104 3.49 34.48 16.37
N THR A 105 3.62 34.40 15.04
CA THR A 105 3.07 35.44 14.18
C THR A 105 1.57 35.35 14.43
N GLY A 106 0.95 36.33 15.10
CA GLY A 106 -0.49 36.36 15.44
C GLY A 106 -1.45 36.33 14.24
N ILE A 107 -0.99 35.80 13.11
CA ILE A 107 -1.68 35.42 11.91
C ILE A 107 -2.56 34.20 12.25
N LYS A 108 -3.78 34.49 12.69
CA LYS A 108 -4.85 33.50 12.74
C LYS A 108 -5.41 33.32 11.34
N LEU A 109 -5.20 32.17 10.72
CA LEU A 109 -5.87 31.80 9.48
C LEU A 109 -7.37 31.64 9.77
N SER A 110 -8.19 32.51 9.18
CA SER A 110 -9.65 32.33 9.11
C SER A 110 -10.02 31.96 7.69
N ILE A 111 -10.37 30.70 7.47
CA ILE A 111 -10.94 30.25 6.19
C ILE A 111 -12.40 30.71 6.20
N VAL A 112 -12.67 31.87 5.61
CA VAL A 112 -14.04 32.32 5.36
C VAL A 112 -14.48 31.74 4.03
N LEU A 113 -15.28 30.68 4.09
CA LEU A 113 -15.95 30.10 2.91
C LEU A 113 -16.95 31.16 2.43
N LYS A 114 -16.61 31.89 1.35
CA LYS A 114 -17.50 32.93 0.80
C LYS A 114 -18.59 32.35 -0.10
N ASP A 115 -18.35 31.17 -0.65
CA ASP A 115 -19.21 30.55 -1.65
C ASP A 115 -19.56 29.13 -1.23
N ASP A 116 -20.86 28.81 -1.25
CA ASP A 116 -21.38 27.44 -1.09
C ASP A 116 -21.20 26.60 -2.38
N VAL A 117 -20.39 27.09 -3.32
CA VAL A 117 -20.07 26.41 -4.57
C VAL A 117 -18.88 25.47 -4.33
N PRO A 118 -19.02 24.16 -4.58
CA PRO A 118 -17.96 23.20 -4.33
C PRO A 118 -16.73 23.52 -5.18
N ILE A 119 -15.59 23.79 -4.53
CA ILE A 119 -14.31 23.98 -5.20
C ILE A 119 -13.77 22.61 -5.62
N TYR A 120 -14.09 22.19 -6.84
CA TYR A 120 -13.45 21.04 -7.46
C TYR A 120 -12.08 21.44 -8.01
N ARG A 121 -11.00 21.15 -7.29
CA ARG A 121 -9.63 21.20 -7.83
C ARG A 121 -9.24 19.82 -8.33
N ARG A 122 -8.63 19.77 -9.51
CA ARG A 122 -7.97 18.54 -9.97
C ARG A 122 -6.87 18.17 -8.96
N PRO A 123 -6.71 16.87 -8.64
CA PRO A 123 -5.53 16.41 -7.91
C PRO A 123 -4.28 16.98 -8.60
N ARG A 124 -3.29 17.42 -7.82
CA ARG A 124 -2.00 17.83 -8.40
C ARG A 124 -1.49 16.61 -9.21
N GLY A 125 -1.47 16.76 -10.53
CA GLY A 125 -1.18 15.67 -11.46
C GLY A 125 0.28 15.21 -11.36
N SER A 126 0.55 14.01 -11.86
CA SER A 126 1.90 13.53 -12.11
C SER A 126 2.66 14.48 -13.05
N SER A 127 3.98 14.53 -12.90
CA SER A 127 4.86 15.29 -13.80
C SER A 127 4.71 14.80 -15.25
N LEU A 128 5.03 15.62 -16.25
CA LEU A 128 4.95 15.23 -17.66
C LEU A 128 5.71 13.92 -17.95
N LYS A 129 6.92 13.77 -17.38
CA LYS A 129 7.74 12.55 -17.53
C LYS A 129 7.08 11.32 -16.90
N GLU A 130 6.59 11.47 -15.67
CA GLU A 130 5.91 10.39 -14.95
C GLU A 130 4.61 9.99 -15.64
N LYS A 131 3.89 10.96 -16.21
CA LYS A 131 2.68 10.72 -16.98
C LYS A 131 2.97 9.98 -18.29
N GLU A 132 4.03 10.35 -18.99
CA GLU A 132 4.47 9.67 -20.22
C GLU A 132 4.89 8.22 -19.95
N GLU A 133 5.66 7.98 -18.88
CA GLU A 133 6.05 6.63 -18.45
C GLU A 133 4.84 5.78 -18.03
N VAL A 134 3.90 6.36 -17.27
CA VAL A 134 2.66 5.69 -16.86
C VAL A 134 1.78 5.38 -18.08
N ASP A 135 1.64 6.30 -19.02
CA ASP A 135 0.83 6.12 -20.23
C ASP A 135 1.46 5.08 -21.18
N GLU A 136 2.79 5.04 -21.31
CA GLU A 136 3.52 4.04 -22.09
C GLU A 136 3.43 2.65 -21.46
N HIS A 137 3.65 2.55 -20.14
CA HIS A 137 3.47 1.30 -19.39
C HIS A 137 2.05 0.74 -19.53
N ASN A 138 1.05 1.62 -19.43
CA ASN A 138 -0.35 1.27 -19.65
C ASN A 138 -0.61 0.81 -21.09
N SER A 139 0.05 1.40 -22.10
CA SER A 139 -0.08 1.00 -23.51
C SER A 139 0.41 -0.43 -23.77
N VAL A 140 1.57 -0.80 -23.21
CA VAL A 140 2.13 -2.15 -23.35
C VAL A 140 1.24 -3.19 -22.67
N LEU A 141 0.81 -2.91 -21.43
CA LEU A 141 -0.10 -3.80 -20.70
C LEU A 141 -1.45 -3.96 -21.41
N GLN A 142 -1.98 -2.88 -22.00
CA GLN A 142 -3.22 -2.96 -22.80
C GLN A 142 -3.04 -3.84 -24.02
N SER A 143 -1.91 -3.74 -24.73
CA SER A 143 -1.61 -4.55 -25.90
C SER A 143 -1.48 -6.03 -25.55
N LEU A 144 -0.80 -6.34 -24.44
CA LEU A 144 -0.69 -7.69 -23.90
C LEU A 144 -2.07 -8.24 -23.48
N LYS A 145 -2.88 -7.44 -22.80
CA LYS A 145 -4.24 -7.81 -22.38
C LYS A 145 -5.11 -8.14 -23.59
N LYS A 146 -5.07 -7.31 -24.65
CA LYS A 146 -5.76 -7.56 -25.92
C LYS A 146 -5.31 -8.88 -26.55
N ALA A 147 -3.99 -9.12 -26.62
CA ALA A 147 -3.44 -10.35 -27.20
C ALA A 147 -3.82 -11.61 -26.40
N GLN A 148 -3.84 -11.54 -25.07
CA GLN A 148 -4.29 -12.67 -24.24
C GLN A 148 -5.79 -12.96 -24.41
N ASN A 149 -6.63 -11.93 -24.54
CA ASN A 149 -8.08 -12.11 -24.72
C ASN A 149 -8.43 -12.62 -26.13
N ALA A 150 -7.57 -12.35 -27.12
CA ALA A 150 -7.71 -12.90 -28.46
C ALA A 150 -7.30 -14.39 -28.53
N ASP A 151 -6.58 -14.91 -27.53
CA ASP A 151 -6.14 -16.30 -27.49
C ASP A 151 -7.25 -17.22 -26.91
N PRO A 152 -7.80 -18.15 -27.70
CA PRO A 152 -8.87 -19.04 -27.23
C PRO A 152 -8.44 -19.94 -26.07
N SER A 153 -7.17 -20.36 -26.06
CA SER A 153 -6.64 -21.26 -25.03
C SER A 153 -6.52 -20.54 -23.69
N LEU A 154 -6.04 -19.29 -23.71
CA LEU A 154 -5.91 -18.49 -22.49
C LEU A 154 -7.26 -18.02 -21.96
N THR A 155 -8.21 -17.73 -22.85
CA THR A 155 -9.58 -17.34 -22.46
C THR A 155 -10.26 -18.45 -21.65
N ARG A 156 -10.16 -19.71 -22.11
CA ARG A 156 -10.65 -20.87 -21.35
C ARG A 156 -10.02 -20.97 -19.96
N ILE A 157 -8.72 -20.70 -19.84
CA ILE A 157 -8.02 -20.71 -18.55
C ILE A 157 -8.51 -19.55 -17.66
N LYS A 158 -8.73 -18.35 -18.23
CA LYS A 158 -9.29 -17.22 -17.48
C LYS A 158 -10.69 -17.53 -16.94
N ASP A 159 -11.54 -18.17 -17.74
CA ASP A 159 -12.89 -18.58 -17.32
C ASP A 159 -12.85 -19.61 -16.18
N LEU A 160 -11.88 -20.53 -16.21
CA LEU A 160 -11.68 -21.51 -15.14
C LEU A 160 -11.16 -20.86 -13.86
N VAL A 161 -10.16 -19.97 -13.96
CA VAL A 161 -9.62 -19.20 -12.82
C VAL A 161 -10.67 -18.29 -12.18
N GLY A 162 -11.62 -17.77 -12.97
CA GLY A 162 -12.71 -16.94 -12.45
C GLY A 162 -13.78 -17.70 -11.67
N LYS A 163 -13.91 -19.01 -11.87
CA LYS A 163 -14.87 -19.87 -11.16
C LYS A 163 -14.26 -20.49 -9.91
N GLU A 164 -13.04 -21.00 -10.03
CA GLU A 164 -12.30 -21.66 -8.95
C GLU A 164 -10.81 -21.35 -9.07
N SER A 165 -10.06 -21.46 -7.97
CA SER A 165 -8.61 -21.39 -8.02
C SER A 165 -8.07 -22.55 -8.87
N TYR A 166 -7.68 -22.25 -10.11
CA TYR A 166 -7.20 -23.26 -11.05
C TYR A 166 -5.66 -23.30 -11.09
N LYS A 167 -5.08 -24.32 -10.44
CA LYS A 167 -3.62 -24.54 -10.34
C LYS A 167 -2.93 -23.29 -9.79
N ASP A 168 -1.71 -23.02 -10.27
CA ASP A 168 -0.91 -21.86 -9.90
C ASP A 168 -1.19 -20.64 -10.80
N PHE A 169 -2.33 -20.60 -11.50
CA PHE A 169 -2.70 -19.47 -12.35
C PHE A 169 -3.53 -18.45 -11.58
N TYR A 170 -3.26 -17.17 -11.81
CA TYR A 170 -4.02 -16.07 -11.23
C TYR A 170 -4.08 -14.89 -12.19
N LEU A 171 -5.01 -13.98 -11.92
CA LEU A 171 -5.19 -12.75 -12.67
C LEU A 171 -4.62 -11.58 -11.88
N GLU A 172 -3.68 -10.86 -12.48
CA GLU A 172 -3.14 -9.62 -11.94
C GLU A 172 -3.35 -8.53 -13.00
N ASN A 173 -4.04 -7.44 -12.65
CA ASN A 173 -4.36 -6.36 -13.60
C ASN A 173 -5.08 -6.84 -14.89
N SER A 174 -5.95 -7.87 -14.76
CA SER A 174 -6.62 -8.57 -15.87
C SER A 174 -5.71 -9.32 -16.84
N VAL A 175 -4.42 -9.47 -16.52
CA VAL A 175 -3.44 -10.25 -17.28
C VAL A 175 -3.25 -11.59 -16.57
N LEU A 176 -3.27 -12.68 -17.34
CA LEU A 176 -3.07 -14.03 -16.82
C LEU A 176 -1.60 -14.25 -16.49
N ARG A 177 -1.35 -14.71 -15.26
CA ARG A 177 -0.03 -15.02 -14.71
C ARG A 177 -0.02 -16.42 -14.10
N LYS A 178 1.18 -16.99 -13.98
CA LYS A 178 1.42 -18.26 -13.32
C LYS A 178 2.49 -18.09 -12.26
N GLN A 179 2.24 -18.63 -11.06
CA GLN A 179 3.21 -18.67 -9.99
C GLN A 179 4.08 -19.93 -10.13
N ILE A 180 5.40 -19.77 -10.14
CA ILE A 180 6.34 -20.90 -10.13
C ILE A 180 7.46 -20.59 -9.14
N LYS A 181 7.69 -21.46 -8.14
CA LYS A 181 8.80 -21.36 -7.16
C LYS A 181 8.98 -19.96 -6.52
N CYS A 182 7.87 -19.28 -6.22
CA CYS A 182 7.80 -17.89 -5.71
C CYS A 182 7.95 -16.75 -6.74
N GLU A 183 8.06 -17.05 -8.04
CA GLU A 183 8.11 -16.02 -9.09
C GLU A 183 6.76 -15.88 -9.82
N SER A 184 6.38 -14.64 -10.10
CA SER A 184 5.21 -14.27 -10.89
C SER A 184 5.57 -14.20 -12.38
N LEU A 185 5.16 -15.19 -13.16
CA LEU A 185 5.46 -15.23 -14.60
C LEU A 185 4.23 -14.86 -15.44
N ILE A 186 4.44 -14.02 -16.44
CA ILE A 186 3.40 -13.66 -17.41
C ILE A 186 3.17 -14.82 -18.37
N VAL A 187 1.91 -15.20 -18.57
CA VAL A 187 1.54 -16.22 -19.55
C VAL A 187 1.50 -15.59 -20.95
N VAL A 188 2.39 -16.04 -21.82
CA VAL A 188 2.55 -15.49 -23.17
C VAL A 188 1.47 -16.05 -24.12
N PRO A 189 0.70 -15.20 -24.83
CA PRO A 189 -0.22 -15.62 -25.88
C PRO A 189 0.49 -16.33 -27.03
N ASN A 190 -0.20 -17.25 -27.70
CA ASN A 190 0.35 -18.01 -28.83
C ASN A 190 0.91 -17.11 -29.95
N SER A 191 0.28 -15.96 -30.21
CA SER A 191 0.74 -14.97 -31.19
C SER A 191 2.12 -14.36 -30.90
N MET A 192 2.56 -14.38 -29.64
CA MET A 192 3.81 -13.76 -29.18
C MET A 192 4.92 -14.77 -28.89
N GLN A 193 4.59 -16.06 -28.76
CA GLN A 193 5.54 -17.09 -28.35
C GLN A 193 6.73 -17.22 -29.30
N SER A 194 6.49 -17.27 -30.62
CA SER A 194 7.54 -17.43 -31.62
C SER A 194 8.54 -16.27 -31.60
N ILE A 195 8.04 -15.04 -31.48
CA ILE A 195 8.85 -13.82 -31.40
C ILE A 195 9.73 -13.86 -30.15
N ILE A 196 9.17 -14.22 -29.00
CA ILE A 196 9.91 -14.30 -27.74
C ILE A 196 10.98 -15.40 -27.79
N VAL A 197 10.64 -16.57 -28.32
CA VAL A 197 11.59 -17.69 -28.48
C VAL A 197 12.76 -17.28 -29.38
N LEU A 198 12.48 -16.62 -30.52
CA LEU A 198 13.52 -16.11 -31.41
C LEU A 198 14.41 -15.06 -30.74
N TYR A 199 13.81 -14.12 -30.00
CA TYR A 199 14.55 -13.09 -29.28
C TYR A 199 15.51 -13.69 -28.26
N VAL A 200 15.03 -14.63 -27.42
CA VAL A 200 15.86 -15.31 -26.42
C VAL A 200 16.96 -16.15 -27.06
N ALA A 201 16.68 -16.83 -28.18
CA ALA A 201 17.69 -17.58 -28.91
C ALA A 201 18.80 -16.66 -29.47
N TYR A 202 18.40 -15.51 -30.02
CA TYR A 202 19.33 -14.50 -30.51
C TYR A 202 20.21 -13.93 -29.40
N THR A 203 19.62 -13.54 -28.26
CA THR A 203 20.37 -12.98 -27.13
C THR A 203 21.37 -13.98 -26.56
N ASN A 204 20.98 -15.26 -26.48
CA ASN A 204 21.88 -16.34 -26.04
C ASN A 204 23.05 -16.56 -27.01
N LYS A 205 22.78 -16.48 -28.32
CA LYS A 205 23.84 -16.55 -29.34
C LYS A 205 24.82 -15.39 -29.20
N VAL A 206 24.34 -14.16 -29.12
CA VAL A 206 25.19 -12.95 -28.98
C VAL A 206 26.02 -13.01 -27.70
N THR A 207 25.39 -13.35 -26.57
CA THR A 207 26.10 -13.45 -25.28
C THR A 207 27.16 -14.55 -25.29
N SER A 208 26.91 -15.67 -25.98
CA SER A 208 27.92 -16.73 -26.16
C SER A 208 29.11 -16.28 -27.00
N GLU A 209 28.89 -15.53 -28.07
CA GLU A 209 29.96 -15.00 -28.94
C GLU A 209 30.81 -13.92 -28.24
N LEU A 210 30.18 -13.06 -27.43
CA LEU A 210 30.90 -12.09 -26.60
C LEU A 210 31.78 -12.75 -25.52
N ARG A 211 31.34 -13.88 -24.94
CA ARG A 211 32.14 -14.66 -23.99
C ARG A 211 33.35 -15.33 -24.66
N LYS A 212 33.23 -15.76 -25.91
CA LYS A 212 34.34 -16.34 -26.69
C LYS A 212 35.41 -15.31 -27.06
N ARG A 213 35.02 -14.05 -27.32
CA ARG A 213 35.97 -12.96 -27.64
C ARG A 213 36.72 -12.38 -26.43
N LYS A 214 36.24 -12.65 -25.21
CA LYS A 214 36.87 -12.19 -23.95
C LYS A 214 37.81 -13.24 -23.32
N ARG A 215 37.94 -14.41 -23.94
CA ARG A 215 38.93 -15.45 -23.60
C ARG A 215 40.00 -15.47 -24.68
#